data_AF-A0A3B0B1V8-F1
#
_entry.id   AF-A0A3B0B1V8-F1
#
_cell.length_a   1.000
_cell.length_b   1.000
_cell.length_c   1.000
_cell.angle_alpha   90.00
_cell.angle_beta   90.00
_cell.angle_gamma   90.00
#
_symmetry.space_group_name_H-M   'P 1'
#
loop_
_entity.id
_entity.type
_entity.pdbx_description
1 polymer ?
#
loop_
_entity_poly.entity_id
_entity_poly.type
_entity_poly.pdbx_seq_one_letter_code
_entity_poly.pdbx_strand_id
1 'polypeptide(L)'
;MATFALIHGGGSTAWDWHRVTPLLEAADHEVVAVDLPIEDPAAGLDDYVRVVADAVGERGHVIVVGHSLGGFTAPLVCEAVDAAGLVYLAAMIPLPGESFGEWWTATGHDQEEIDSDPAVAFFEGVPAPLVDEARARERDQQGEWLSEPWPGAQHPKVMTRAILAADDRFFPAPFMRRQIRDRLGVEPIEVPGGHYVTLTHPDAVAAALLDVATETAAARELRMRRSILAAYVAVFDRADELLAVCAEVNGDRDATREAVQDAFGLGSVEADAVLSMQIIRFTPRLMERTRGDLADLDDQLAEEART
;
A
#
# COMPACT_ATOMS: atom_id res chain seq x y z
N MET A 1 13.68 4.14 2.82
CA MET A 1 13.40 2.70 3.01
C MET A 1 11.91 2.48 3.22
N ALA A 2 11.33 1.60 2.42
CA ALA A 2 9.96 1.07 2.53
C ALA A 2 10.04 -0.45 2.72
N THR A 3 8.95 -1.06 3.17
CA THR A 3 8.80 -2.52 3.21
C THR A 3 7.77 -2.96 2.19
N PHE A 4 8.13 -3.81 1.22
CA PHE A 4 7.18 -4.35 0.26
C PHE A 4 6.65 -5.71 0.73
N ALA A 5 5.36 -5.79 1.05
CA ALA A 5 4.68 -7.04 1.33
C ALA A 5 4.09 -7.60 0.02
N LEU A 6 4.70 -8.65 -0.52
CA LEU A 6 4.41 -9.19 -1.85
C LEU A 6 3.57 -10.45 -1.76
N ILE A 7 2.36 -10.39 -2.32
CA ILE A 7 1.35 -11.45 -2.25
C ILE A 7 1.15 -12.06 -3.64
N HIS A 8 1.38 -13.37 -3.76
CA HIS A 8 1.32 -14.09 -5.03
C HIS A 8 -0.11 -14.30 -5.55
N GLY A 9 -0.21 -14.66 -6.83
CA GLY A 9 -1.45 -15.05 -7.49
C GLY A 9 -1.96 -16.45 -7.12
N GLY A 10 -3.12 -16.81 -7.65
CA GLY A 10 -3.75 -18.10 -7.36
C GLY A 10 -2.91 -19.26 -7.85
N GLY A 11 -2.78 -20.30 -7.03
CA GLY A 11 -1.99 -21.50 -7.35
C GLY A 11 -0.48 -21.29 -7.41
N SER A 12 0.02 -20.12 -6.98
CA SER A 12 1.45 -19.78 -7.05
C SER A 12 2.12 -19.73 -5.67
N THR A 13 3.33 -19.17 -5.62
CA THR A 13 4.22 -19.08 -4.45
C THR A 13 4.94 -17.74 -4.39
N ALA A 14 5.57 -17.45 -3.26
CA ALA A 14 6.46 -16.31 -3.07
C ALA A 14 7.61 -16.26 -4.09
N TRP A 15 7.96 -17.40 -4.70
CA TRP A 15 9.01 -17.49 -5.72
C TRP A 15 8.72 -16.61 -6.94
N ASP A 16 7.47 -16.29 -7.28
CA ASP A 16 7.16 -15.40 -8.41
C ASP A 16 7.82 -14.02 -8.34
N TRP A 17 8.19 -13.60 -7.13
CA TRP A 17 8.84 -12.34 -6.85
C TRP A 17 10.37 -12.41 -6.86
N HIS A 18 10.97 -13.59 -7.10
CA HIS A 18 12.43 -13.80 -6.96
C HIS A 18 13.28 -12.92 -7.88
N ARG A 19 12.72 -12.44 -9.01
CA ARG A 19 13.42 -11.52 -9.93
C ARG A 19 13.22 -10.05 -9.61
N VAL A 20 12.11 -9.70 -8.95
CA VAL A 20 11.78 -8.33 -8.53
C VAL A 20 12.45 -7.99 -7.20
N THR A 21 12.44 -8.93 -6.25
CA THR A 21 13.03 -8.80 -4.90
C THR A 21 14.43 -8.17 -4.91
N PRO A 22 15.43 -8.71 -5.65
CA PRO A 22 16.78 -8.15 -5.61
C PRO A 22 16.88 -6.72 -6.16
N LEU A 23 15.94 -6.30 -7.01
CA LEU A 23 15.91 -4.94 -7.54
C LEU A 23 15.41 -3.93 -6.51
N LEU A 24 14.38 -4.31 -5.73
CA LEU A 24 13.88 -3.51 -4.62
C LEU A 24 14.90 -3.43 -3.48
N GLU A 25 15.54 -4.55 -3.14
CA GLU A 25 16.61 -4.60 -2.13
C GLU A 25 17.83 -3.75 -2.53
N ALA A 26 18.23 -3.79 -3.80
CA ALA A 26 19.30 -2.95 -4.32
C ALA A 26 18.99 -1.45 -4.24
N ALA A 27 17.71 -1.08 -4.14
CA ALA A 27 17.24 0.28 -3.93
C ALA A 27 17.04 0.65 -2.44
N ASP A 28 17.57 -0.14 -1.50
CA ASP A 28 17.50 0.11 -0.04
C ASP A 28 16.06 0.02 0.51
N HIS A 29 15.30 -0.94 0.00
CA HIS A 29 13.99 -1.33 0.51
C HIS A 29 14.01 -2.76 1.07
N GLU A 30 13.13 -3.04 2.02
CA GLU A 30 12.91 -4.40 2.52
C GLU A 30 11.83 -5.10 1.71
N VAL A 31 11.94 -6.41 1.54
CA VAL A 31 10.96 -7.23 0.81
C VAL A 31 10.51 -8.41 1.67
N VAL A 32 9.20 -8.60 1.74
CA VAL A 32 8.54 -9.70 2.42
C VAL A 32 7.62 -10.38 1.41
N ALA A 33 8.14 -11.39 0.69
CA ALA A 33 7.34 -12.25 -0.17
C ALA A 33 6.84 -13.45 0.64
N VAL A 34 5.54 -13.73 0.57
CA VAL A 34 4.88 -14.67 1.51
C VAL A 34 4.20 -15.80 0.75
N ASP A 35 4.41 -17.03 1.20
CA ASP A 35 3.61 -18.18 0.75
C ASP A 35 2.32 -18.26 1.55
N LEU A 36 1.20 -18.04 0.88
CA LEU A 36 -0.13 -18.15 1.49
C LEU A 36 -0.50 -19.63 1.72
N PRO A 37 -1.32 -19.96 2.72
CA PRO A 37 -1.77 -21.34 3.00
C PRO A 37 -2.88 -21.77 2.02
N ILE A 38 -2.64 -21.64 0.71
CA ILE A 38 -3.66 -21.84 -0.34
C ILE A 38 -4.14 -23.29 -0.52
N GLU A 39 -3.38 -24.25 -0.02
CA GLU A 39 -3.73 -25.69 -0.09
C GLU A 39 -4.57 -26.15 1.11
N ASP A 40 -4.73 -25.32 2.14
CA ASP A 40 -5.60 -25.63 3.28
C ASP A 40 -7.05 -25.20 2.94
N PRO A 41 -7.98 -26.14 2.71
CA PRO A 41 -9.36 -25.80 2.36
C PRO A 41 -10.11 -25.08 3.48
N ALA A 42 -9.63 -25.18 4.73
CA ALA A 42 -10.20 -24.48 5.87
C ALA A 42 -9.63 -23.07 6.08
N ALA A 43 -8.52 -22.73 5.41
CA ALA A 43 -7.92 -21.41 5.52
C ALA A 43 -8.73 -20.38 4.73
N GLY A 44 -9.13 -19.30 5.41
CA GLY A 44 -9.86 -18.17 4.82
C GLY A 44 -8.98 -16.95 4.56
N LEU A 45 -9.59 -15.88 4.05
CA LEU A 45 -8.89 -14.60 3.83
C LEU A 45 -8.30 -14.02 5.12
N ASP A 46 -8.95 -14.22 6.28
CA ASP A 46 -8.42 -13.78 7.58
C ASP A 46 -7.13 -14.51 7.96
N ASP A 47 -7.01 -15.80 7.63
CA ASP A 47 -5.77 -16.55 7.82
C ASP A 47 -4.65 -16.06 6.89
N TYR A 48 -5.00 -15.71 5.66
CA TYR A 48 -4.05 -15.17 4.69
C TYR A 48 -3.54 -13.81 5.16
N VAL A 49 -4.44 -12.94 5.65
CA VAL A 49 -4.10 -11.64 6.26
C VAL A 49 -3.13 -11.83 7.43
N ARG A 50 -3.43 -12.76 8.34
CA ARG A 50 -2.58 -13.06 9.50
C ARG A 50 -1.19 -13.54 9.07
N VAL A 51 -1.10 -14.45 8.10
CA VAL A 51 0.18 -14.94 7.58
C VAL A 51 1.04 -13.81 7.01
N VAL A 52 0.44 -12.87 6.27
CA VAL A 52 1.17 -11.71 5.75
C VAL A 52 1.56 -10.74 6.87
N ALA A 53 0.64 -10.41 7.78
CA ALA A 53 0.91 -9.50 8.90
C ALA A 53 2.00 -10.03 9.83
N ASP A 54 1.98 -11.33 10.17
CA ASP A 54 3.00 -11.99 10.98
C ASP A 54 4.37 -11.94 10.29
N ALA A 55 4.40 -12.13 8.96
CA ALA A 55 5.65 -12.06 8.18
C ALA A 55 6.21 -10.63 8.10
N VAL A 56 5.33 -9.63 8.01
CA VAL A 56 5.69 -8.20 8.02
C VAL A 56 6.23 -7.79 9.40
N GLY A 57 5.59 -8.21 10.49
CA GLY A 57 6.02 -7.92 11.86
C GLY A 57 5.96 -6.43 12.20
N GLU A 58 6.99 -5.93 12.90
CA GLU A 58 7.08 -4.53 13.36
C GLU A 58 7.63 -3.56 12.29
N ARG A 59 7.77 -4.02 11.04
CA ARG A 59 8.32 -3.18 9.97
C ARG A 59 7.37 -2.02 9.64
N GLY A 60 7.93 -0.84 9.46
CA GLY A 60 7.17 0.37 9.15
C GLY A 60 7.15 0.69 7.65
N HIS A 61 6.26 1.60 7.28
CA HIS A 61 6.11 2.11 5.90
C HIS A 61 5.90 0.97 4.88
N VAL A 62 4.87 0.17 5.14
CA VAL A 62 4.56 -1.04 4.39
C VAL A 62 3.76 -0.70 3.14
N ILE A 63 4.20 -1.19 1.98
CA ILE A 63 3.48 -1.13 0.72
C ILE A 63 3.05 -2.56 0.40
N VAL A 64 1.74 -2.78 0.37
CA VAL A 64 1.18 -4.11 0.10
C VAL A 64 0.94 -4.25 -1.40
N VAL A 65 1.44 -5.34 -1.99
CA VAL A 65 1.31 -5.61 -3.43
C VAL A 65 0.60 -6.95 -3.61
N GLY A 66 -0.58 -6.92 -4.23
CA GLY A 66 -1.31 -8.13 -4.62
C GLY A 66 -1.15 -8.39 -6.11
N HIS A 67 -0.67 -9.59 -6.49
CA HIS A 67 -0.68 -10.05 -7.87
C HIS A 67 -1.87 -10.97 -8.16
N SER A 68 -2.52 -10.81 -9.31
CA SER A 68 -3.62 -11.70 -9.75
C SER A 68 -4.68 -11.90 -8.65
N LEU A 69 -4.99 -13.14 -8.27
CA LEU A 69 -5.91 -13.47 -7.18
C LEU A 69 -5.50 -12.88 -5.81
N GLY A 70 -4.22 -12.60 -5.60
CA GLY A 70 -3.70 -11.91 -4.41
C GLY A 70 -4.36 -10.54 -4.18
N GLY A 71 -5.00 -9.95 -5.19
CA GLY A 71 -5.83 -8.75 -5.06
C GLY A 71 -7.07 -8.92 -4.17
N PHE A 72 -7.53 -10.15 -3.88
CA PHE A 72 -8.55 -10.37 -2.84
C PHE A 72 -7.99 -10.26 -1.41
N THR A 73 -6.70 -10.54 -1.23
CA THR A 73 -6.03 -10.55 0.08
C THR A 73 -5.37 -9.22 0.41
N ALA A 74 -4.65 -8.63 -0.55
CA ALA A 74 -3.89 -7.40 -0.39
C ALA A 74 -4.65 -6.23 0.28
N PRO A 75 -5.86 -5.85 -0.15
CA PRO A 75 -6.62 -4.78 0.51
C PRO A 75 -6.95 -5.05 1.98
N LEU A 76 -7.16 -6.32 2.36
CA LEU A 76 -7.46 -6.70 3.75
C LEU A 76 -6.21 -6.65 4.64
N VAL A 77 -5.04 -6.94 4.06
CA VAL A 77 -3.74 -6.81 4.76
C VAL A 77 -3.46 -5.37 5.13
N CYS A 78 -3.87 -4.40 4.30
CA CYS A 78 -3.55 -2.98 4.53
C CYS A 78 -3.95 -2.47 5.91
N GLU A 79 -5.11 -2.87 6.42
CA GLU A 79 -5.57 -2.46 7.76
C GLU A 79 -4.76 -3.16 8.86
N ALA A 80 -4.43 -4.44 8.67
CA ALA A 80 -3.69 -5.23 9.66
C ALA A 80 -2.24 -4.75 9.88
N VAL A 81 -1.63 -4.11 8.87
CA VAL A 81 -0.22 -3.67 8.91
C VAL A 81 -0.04 -2.15 8.88
N ASP A 82 -1.12 -1.37 9.01
CA ASP A 82 -1.12 0.10 8.86
C ASP A 82 -0.36 0.54 7.59
N ALA A 83 -0.78 -0.02 6.45
CA ALA A 83 -0.06 0.14 5.19
C ALA A 83 0.01 1.60 4.73
N ALA A 84 1.18 2.00 4.23
CA ALA A 84 1.40 3.28 3.59
C ALA A 84 0.81 3.34 2.18
N GLY A 85 0.67 2.20 1.51
CA GLY A 85 0.06 2.10 0.19
C GLY A 85 -0.32 0.68 -0.22
N LEU A 86 -1.15 0.60 -1.26
CA LEU A 86 -1.66 -0.62 -1.87
C LEU A 86 -1.38 -0.61 -3.37
N VAL A 87 -0.86 -1.72 -3.91
CA VAL A 87 -0.63 -1.91 -5.33
C VAL A 87 -1.33 -3.16 -5.82
N TYR A 88 -2.18 -3.01 -6.83
CA TYR A 88 -2.74 -4.12 -7.61
C TYR A 88 -1.85 -4.37 -8.84
N LEU A 89 -1.13 -5.49 -8.90
CA LEU A 89 -0.29 -5.86 -10.05
C LEU A 89 -0.99 -6.94 -10.88
N ALA A 90 -1.48 -6.60 -12.08
CA ALA A 90 -2.25 -7.52 -12.94
C ALA A 90 -3.28 -8.32 -12.11
N ALA A 91 -4.00 -7.62 -11.22
CA ALA A 91 -4.71 -8.22 -10.11
C ALA A 91 -6.22 -8.08 -10.21
N MET A 92 -6.92 -9.03 -9.59
CA MET A 92 -8.35 -8.96 -9.42
C MET A 92 -8.69 -7.88 -8.38
N ILE A 93 -9.67 -7.04 -8.69
CA ILE A 93 -10.11 -5.95 -7.81
C ILE A 93 -11.52 -6.30 -7.30
N PRO A 94 -11.66 -6.84 -6.08
CA PRO A 94 -12.98 -7.22 -5.55
C PRO A 94 -13.82 -5.99 -5.19
N LEU A 95 -15.15 -6.11 -5.19
CA LEU A 95 -16.04 -5.15 -4.53
C LEU A 95 -16.61 -5.72 -3.22
N PRO A 96 -17.03 -4.87 -2.27
CA PRO A 96 -17.68 -5.32 -1.03
C PRO A 96 -18.81 -6.31 -1.29
N GLY A 97 -18.72 -7.49 -0.66
CA GLY A 97 -19.72 -8.56 -0.76
C GLY A 97 -19.67 -9.38 -2.06
N GLU A 98 -18.73 -9.13 -2.96
CA GLU A 98 -18.53 -9.92 -4.17
C GLU A 98 -17.66 -11.15 -3.88
N SER A 99 -18.11 -12.35 -4.22
CA SER A 99 -17.28 -13.56 -4.14
C SER A 99 -16.30 -13.67 -5.32
N PHE A 100 -15.26 -14.48 -5.19
CA PHE A 100 -14.36 -14.78 -6.31
C PHE A 100 -15.11 -15.39 -7.51
N GLY A 101 -16.12 -16.25 -7.25
CA GLY A 101 -16.96 -16.82 -8.31
C GLY A 101 -17.81 -15.78 -9.05
N GLU A 102 -18.34 -14.77 -8.36
CA GLU A 102 -19.17 -13.72 -8.96
C GLU A 102 -18.34 -12.69 -9.73
N TRP A 103 -17.08 -12.47 -9.32
CA TRP A 103 -16.19 -11.47 -9.89
C TRP A 103 -16.06 -11.58 -11.41
N TRP A 104 -16.01 -12.80 -11.95
CA TRP A 104 -15.85 -13.03 -13.40
C TRP A 104 -16.96 -12.38 -14.21
N THR A 105 -18.22 -12.65 -13.86
CA THR A 105 -19.39 -12.08 -14.55
C THR A 105 -19.59 -10.61 -14.19
N ALA A 106 -19.33 -10.23 -12.95
CA ALA A 106 -19.49 -8.84 -12.49
C ALA A 106 -18.49 -7.87 -13.14
N THR A 107 -17.31 -8.36 -13.52
CA THR A 107 -16.32 -7.60 -14.30
C THR A 107 -16.52 -7.70 -15.81
N GLY A 108 -17.28 -8.71 -16.27
CA GLY A 108 -17.41 -9.06 -17.69
C GLY A 108 -16.17 -9.75 -18.25
N HIS A 109 -15.28 -10.28 -17.40
CA HIS A 109 -14.11 -11.04 -17.84
C HIS A 109 -14.51 -12.31 -18.60
N ASP A 110 -15.61 -12.95 -18.19
CA ASP A 110 -16.19 -14.12 -18.85
C ASP A 110 -16.67 -13.87 -20.29
N GLN A 111 -16.70 -12.61 -20.73
CA GLN A 111 -17.02 -12.19 -22.10
C GLN A 111 -15.77 -11.89 -22.94
N GLU A 112 -14.59 -11.85 -22.34
CA GLU A 112 -13.32 -11.63 -23.05
C GLU A 112 -12.89 -12.90 -23.80
N GLU A 113 -12.25 -12.73 -24.95
CA GLU A 113 -11.73 -13.86 -25.75
C GLU A 113 -10.37 -14.32 -25.19
N ILE A 114 -10.41 -15.24 -24.23
CA ILE A 114 -9.21 -15.81 -23.60
C ILE A 114 -8.87 -17.16 -24.24
N ASP A 115 -7.59 -17.39 -24.53
CA ASP A 115 -7.14 -18.69 -25.03
C ASP A 115 -7.35 -19.77 -23.97
N SER A 116 -7.93 -20.90 -24.38
CA SER A 116 -8.20 -22.02 -23.49
C SER A 116 -6.94 -22.75 -23.00
N ASP A 117 -5.79 -22.58 -23.67
CA ASP A 117 -4.51 -23.11 -23.23
C ASP A 117 -3.91 -22.20 -22.13
N PRO A 118 -3.79 -22.69 -20.88
CA PRO A 118 -3.20 -21.91 -19.80
C PRO A 118 -1.75 -21.48 -20.08
N ALA A 119 -1.00 -22.22 -20.90
CA ALA A 119 0.34 -21.82 -21.31
C ALA A 119 0.32 -20.53 -22.14
N VAL A 120 -0.69 -20.37 -23.01
CA VAL A 120 -0.86 -19.18 -23.85
C VAL A 120 -1.45 -18.03 -23.03
N ALA A 121 -2.46 -18.31 -22.19
CA ALA A 121 -3.13 -17.27 -21.41
C ALA A 121 -2.21 -16.64 -20.35
N PHE A 122 -1.46 -17.46 -19.60
CA PHE A 122 -0.67 -16.99 -18.46
C PHE A 122 0.81 -16.74 -18.77
N PHE A 123 1.44 -17.64 -19.54
CA PHE A 123 2.90 -17.66 -19.71
C PHE A 123 3.38 -16.97 -20.99
N GLU A 124 2.55 -16.11 -21.59
CA GLU A 124 2.96 -15.31 -22.75
C GLU A 124 4.25 -14.52 -22.46
N GLY A 125 5.25 -14.72 -23.31
CA GLY A 125 6.56 -14.07 -23.18
C GLY A 125 7.48 -14.64 -22.09
N VAL A 126 7.04 -15.62 -21.30
CA VAL A 126 7.88 -16.26 -20.28
C VAL A 126 8.83 -17.26 -20.94
N PRO A 127 10.16 -17.17 -20.71
CA PRO A 127 11.11 -18.15 -21.22
C PRO A 127 10.79 -19.58 -20.73
N ALA A 128 10.87 -20.57 -21.61
CA ALA A 128 10.49 -21.95 -21.29
C ALA A 128 11.11 -22.52 -19.99
N PRO A 129 12.40 -22.30 -19.67
CA PRO A 129 12.95 -22.76 -18.39
C PRO A 129 12.27 -22.14 -17.15
N LEU A 130 11.81 -20.89 -17.25
CA LEU A 130 11.08 -20.23 -16.16
C LEU A 130 9.62 -20.71 -16.10
N VAL A 131 9.01 -21.08 -17.23
CA VAL A 131 7.70 -21.74 -17.24
C VAL A 131 7.79 -23.09 -16.52
N ASP A 132 8.80 -23.90 -16.83
CA ASP A 132 9.01 -25.18 -16.17
C ASP A 132 9.23 -25.00 -14.66
N GLU A 133 9.99 -23.98 -14.26
CA GLU A 133 10.28 -23.69 -12.86
C GLU A 133 9.05 -23.20 -12.08
N ALA A 134 8.23 -22.33 -12.71
CA ALA A 134 6.96 -21.87 -12.17
C ALA A 134 5.97 -23.03 -12.01
N ARG A 135 5.79 -23.85 -13.04
CA ARG A 135 4.91 -25.03 -13.02
C ARG A 135 5.34 -26.05 -11.97
N ALA A 136 6.63 -26.25 -11.76
CA ALA A 136 7.14 -27.14 -10.72
C ALA A 136 6.82 -26.67 -9.28
N ARG A 137 6.41 -25.40 -9.13
CA ARG A 137 6.03 -24.77 -7.86
C ARG A 137 4.54 -24.46 -7.77
N GLU A 138 3.75 -24.78 -8.81
CA GLU A 138 2.30 -24.61 -8.75
C GLU A 138 1.73 -25.43 -7.58
N ARG A 139 0.82 -24.80 -6.86
CA ARG A 139 0.15 -25.34 -5.68
C ARG A 139 -1.35 -25.38 -5.94
N ASP A 140 -2.04 -26.28 -5.26
CA ASP A 140 -3.48 -26.40 -5.43
C ASP A 140 -4.20 -25.25 -4.70
N GLN A 141 -4.90 -24.39 -5.43
CA GLN A 141 -5.66 -23.29 -4.85
C GLN A 141 -7.00 -23.80 -4.36
N GLN A 142 -7.17 -23.79 -3.04
CA GLN A 142 -8.37 -24.23 -2.32
C GLN A 142 -8.86 -23.12 -1.38
N GLY A 143 -10.02 -23.36 -0.75
CA GLY A 143 -10.58 -22.50 0.28
C GLY A 143 -12.08 -22.23 0.09
N GLU A 144 -12.87 -22.41 1.15
CA GLU A 144 -14.32 -22.10 1.13
C GLU A 144 -14.57 -20.62 0.78
N TRP A 145 -13.66 -19.72 1.18
CA TRP A 145 -13.72 -18.28 0.94
C TRP A 145 -13.87 -17.89 -0.54
N LEU A 146 -13.46 -18.75 -1.49
CA LEU A 146 -13.64 -18.52 -2.93
C LEU A 146 -15.11 -18.39 -3.34
N SER A 147 -16.01 -18.98 -2.56
CA SER A 147 -17.47 -18.88 -2.76
C SER A 147 -18.16 -17.96 -1.77
N GLU A 148 -17.40 -17.37 -0.84
CA GLU A 148 -17.95 -16.46 0.17
C GLU A 148 -17.86 -15.01 -0.29
N PRO A 149 -18.77 -14.14 0.17
CA PRO A 149 -18.70 -12.70 -0.09
C PRO A 149 -17.37 -12.12 0.44
N TRP A 150 -16.68 -11.31 -0.38
CA TRP A 150 -15.46 -10.64 0.08
C TRP A 150 -15.78 -9.73 1.30
N PRO A 151 -15.07 -9.89 2.42
CA PRO A 151 -15.53 -9.42 3.74
C PRO A 151 -15.32 -7.92 3.98
N GLY A 152 -14.53 -7.25 3.14
CA GLY A 152 -14.25 -5.82 3.33
C GLY A 152 -15.48 -4.96 3.05
N ALA A 153 -15.78 -4.03 3.96
CA ALA A 153 -16.90 -3.09 3.81
C ALA A 153 -16.66 -2.06 2.69
N GLN A 154 -15.39 -1.76 2.41
CA GLN A 154 -14.88 -0.88 1.34
C GLN A 154 -13.40 -1.19 1.12
N HIS A 155 -12.83 -0.71 0.02
CA HIS A 155 -11.36 -0.70 -0.15
C HIS A 155 -10.68 0.18 0.91
N PRO A 156 -9.46 -0.16 1.35
CA PRO A 156 -8.74 0.61 2.36
C PRO A 156 -8.49 2.04 1.88
N LYS A 157 -8.56 3.00 2.80
CA LYS A 157 -8.30 4.42 2.52
C LYS A 157 -6.80 4.74 2.57
N VAL A 158 -6.03 4.00 1.80
CA VAL A 158 -4.59 4.18 1.61
C VAL A 158 -4.30 4.56 0.17
N MET A 159 -3.15 5.18 -0.09
CA MET A 159 -2.72 5.47 -1.47
C MET A 159 -2.75 4.18 -2.27
N THR A 160 -3.52 4.16 -3.37
CA THR A 160 -3.73 2.97 -4.17
C THR A 160 -3.27 3.21 -5.60
N ARG A 161 -2.46 2.28 -6.12
CA ARG A 161 -2.05 2.24 -7.53
C ARG A 161 -2.38 0.88 -8.12
N ALA A 162 -2.58 0.86 -9.44
CA ALA A 162 -2.79 -0.39 -10.15
C ALA A 162 -1.89 -0.43 -11.38
N ILE A 163 -1.14 -1.52 -11.48
CA ILE A 163 -0.23 -1.81 -12.58
C ILE A 163 -0.88 -2.90 -13.42
N LEU A 164 -1.08 -2.66 -14.71
CA LEU A 164 -1.48 -3.69 -15.66
C LEU A 164 -0.33 -4.07 -16.58
N ALA A 165 -0.32 -5.32 -17.01
CA ALA A 165 0.65 -5.84 -17.97
C ALA A 165 0.04 -5.72 -19.39
N ALA A 166 0.70 -4.99 -20.27
CA ALA A 166 0.14 -4.54 -21.55
C ALA A 166 -0.13 -5.68 -22.54
N ASP A 167 0.63 -6.77 -22.42
CA ASP A 167 0.55 -7.96 -23.28
C ASP A 167 -0.13 -9.15 -22.55
N ASP A 168 -0.80 -8.89 -21.42
CA ASP A 168 -1.51 -9.92 -20.66
C ASP A 168 -2.66 -10.51 -21.47
N ARG A 169 -2.59 -11.83 -21.70
CA ARG A 169 -3.60 -12.59 -22.44
C ARG A 169 -4.67 -13.19 -21.54
N PHE A 170 -4.46 -13.21 -20.23
CA PHE A 170 -5.45 -13.64 -19.25
C PHE A 170 -6.27 -12.45 -18.77
N PHE A 171 -5.64 -11.31 -18.48
CA PHE A 171 -6.30 -10.04 -18.17
C PHE A 171 -6.00 -8.97 -19.23
N PRO A 172 -6.71 -8.99 -20.38
CA PRO A 172 -6.43 -8.08 -21.49
C PRO A 172 -6.34 -6.61 -21.05
N ALA A 173 -5.37 -5.87 -21.59
CA ALA A 173 -5.15 -4.47 -21.24
C ALA A 173 -6.44 -3.61 -21.33
N PRO A 174 -7.28 -3.69 -22.39
CA PRO A 174 -8.54 -2.96 -22.45
C PRO A 174 -9.51 -3.32 -21.33
N PHE A 175 -9.54 -4.59 -20.89
CA PHE A 175 -10.32 -5.05 -19.75
C PHE A 175 -9.79 -4.43 -18.45
N MET A 176 -8.49 -4.56 -18.17
CA MET A 176 -7.89 -4.05 -16.93
C MET A 176 -7.97 -2.53 -16.81
N ARG A 177 -7.80 -1.77 -17.90
CA ARG A 177 -8.00 -0.31 -17.87
C ARG A 177 -9.40 0.07 -17.40
N ARG A 178 -10.43 -0.66 -17.83
CA ARG A 178 -11.82 -0.44 -17.38
C ARG A 178 -11.96 -0.80 -15.91
N GLN A 179 -11.51 -1.99 -15.50
CA GLN A 179 -11.64 -2.43 -14.10
C GLN A 179 -10.95 -1.48 -13.12
N ILE A 180 -9.74 -1.04 -13.45
CA ILE A 180 -8.97 -0.11 -12.62
C ILE A 180 -9.71 1.23 -12.47
N ARG A 181 -10.17 1.83 -13.57
CA ARG A 181 -10.90 3.09 -13.52
C ARG A 181 -12.25 2.96 -12.82
N ASP A 182 -13.03 1.93 -13.15
CA ASP A 182 -14.40 1.78 -12.67
C ASP A 182 -14.46 1.37 -11.19
N ARG A 183 -13.52 0.52 -10.74
CA ARG A 183 -13.53 -0.03 -9.37
C ARG A 183 -12.63 0.73 -8.39
N LEU A 184 -11.54 1.34 -8.86
CA LEU A 184 -10.60 2.09 -8.00
C LEU A 184 -10.64 3.60 -8.22
N GLY A 185 -11.10 4.07 -9.37
CA GLY A 185 -11.11 5.50 -9.70
C GLY A 185 -9.73 6.09 -10.01
N VAL A 186 -8.72 5.24 -10.25
CA VAL A 186 -7.33 5.65 -10.54
C VAL A 186 -6.96 5.38 -11.99
N GLU A 187 -5.93 6.05 -12.49
CA GLU A 187 -5.35 5.73 -13.80
C GLU A 187 -4.36 4.56 -13.69
N PRO A 188 -4.42 3.59 -14.62
CA PRO A 188 -3.51 2.45 -14.59
C PRO A 188 -2.09 2.85 -14.98
N ILE A 189 -1.11 2.28 -14.26
CA ILE A 189 0.28 2.22 -14.69
C ILE A 189 0.40 1.04 -15.66
N GLU A 190 0.94 1.26 -16.84
CA GLU A 190 1.11 0.21 -17.85
C GLU A 190 2.58 -0.18 -17.97
N VAL A 191 2.84 -1.49 -17.84
CA VAL A 191 4.17 -2.07 -18.05
C VAL A 191 4.11 -3.10 -19.19
N PRO A 192 5.20 -3.30 -19.96
CA PRO A 192 5.25 -4.38 -20.95
C PRO A 192 5.21 -5.76 -20.27
N GLY A 193 4.74 -6.77 -21.00
CA GLY A 193 4.72 -8.16 -20.55
C GLY A 193 3.33 -8.78 -20.40
N GLY A 194 3.32 -10.11 -20.23
CA GLY A 194 2.13 -10.92 -19.98
C GLY A 194 1.80 -11.06 -18.49
N HIS A 195 0.94 -12.02 -18.12
CA HIS A 195 0.42 -12.16 -16.75
C HIS A 195 1.51 -12.35 -15.68
N TYR A 196 2.52 -13.17 -15.98
CA TYR A 196 3.73 -13.32 -15.15
C TYR A 196 4.75 -12.21 -15.44
N VAL A 197 4.31 -10.96 -15.31
CA VAL A 197 5.12 -9.77 -15.58
C VAL A 197 6.33 -9.66 -14.65
N THR A 198 6.23 -10.19 -13.42
CA THR A 198 7.34 -10.28 -12.47
C THR A 198 8.49 -11.17 -12.97
N LEU A 199 8.20 -12.13 -13.85
CA LEU A 199 9.19 -13.03 -14.45
C LEU A 199 9.75 -12.49 -15.76
N THR A 200 8.92 -11.82 -16.56
CA THR A 200 9.31 -11.33 -17.90
C THR A 200 9.95 -9.95 -17.88
N HIS A 201 9.40 -9.03 -17.07
CA HIS A 201 9.79 -7.62 -17.00
C HIS A 201 9.99 -7.15 -15.55
N PRO A 202 10.85 -7.84 -14.76
CA PRO A 202 11.07 -7.49 -13.35
C PRO A 202 11.56 -6.05 -13.16
N ASP A 203 12.35 -5.51 -14.10
CA ASP A 203 12.84 -4.13 -14.05
C ASP A 203 11.71 -3.11 -14.17
N ALA A 204 10.72 -3.37 -15.04
CA ALA A 204 9.57 -2.47 -15.21
C ALA A 204 8.64 -2.51 -13.99
N VAL A 205 8.42 -3.69 -13.43
CA VAL A 205 7.64 -3.86 -12.19
C VAL A 205 8.35 -3.17 -11.03
N ALA A 206 9.65 -3.41 -10.85
CA ALA A 206 10.43 -2.79 -9.79
C ALA A 206 10.42 -1.26 -9.91
N ALA A 207 10.61 -0.71 -11.11
CA ALA A 207 10.54 0.73 -11.35
C ALA A 207 9.18 1.31 -10.92
N ALA A 208 8.08 0.70 -11.34
CA ALA A 208 6.74 1.13 -10.94
C ALA A 208 6.52 1.06 -9.42
N LEU A 209 7.00 0.01 -8.76
CA LEU A 209 6.93 -0.12 -7.29
C LEU A 209 7.79 0.92 -6.56
N LEU A 210 8.95 1.28 -7.10
CA LEU A 210 9.82 2.32 -6.55
C LEU A 210 9.22 3.73 -6.71
N ASP A 211 8.50 3.98 -7.80
CA ASP A 211 7.73 5.21 -7.98
C ASP A 211 6.64 5.32 -6.89
N VAL A 212 5.90 4.22 -6.64
CA VAL A 212 4.92 4.15 -5.54
C VAL A 212 5.58 4.40 -4.17
N ALA A 213 6.77 3.83 -3.93
CA ALA A 213 7.50 4.07 -2.69
C ALA A 213 7.93 5.54 -2.53
N THR A 214 8.26 6.20 -3.64
CA THR A 214 8.59 7.63 -3.64
C THR A 214 7.34 8.47 -3.34
N GLU A 215 6.21 8.16 -3.96
CA GLU A 215 4.93 8.85 -3.72
C GLU A 215 4.45 8.71 -2.26
N THR A 216 4.46 7.48 -1.73
CA THR A 216 4.07 7.21 -0.34
C THR A 216 5.03 7.85 0.68
N ALA A 217 6.33 7.94 0.37
CA ALA A 217 7.29 8.66 1.20
C ALA A 217 7.04 10.17 1.20
N ALA A 218 6.77 10.77 0.03
CA ALA A 218 6.44 12.19 -0.09
C ALA A 218 5.15 12.53 0.66
N ALA A 219 4.12 11.70 0.53
CA ALA A 219 2.87 11.79 1.27
C ALA A 219 3.09 11.80 2.79
N ARG A 220 3.92 10.86 3.28
CA ARG A 220 4.30 10.78 4.69
C ARG A 220 5.01 12.05 5.17
N GLU A 221 5.92 12.59 4.36
CA GLU A 221 6.62 13.83 4.68
C GLU A 221 5.64 15.01 4.77
N LEU A 222 4.69 15.13 3.84
CA LEU A 222 3.65 16.16 3.87
C LEU A 222 2.78 16.05 5.11
N ARG A 223 2.32 14.83 5.47
CA ARG A 223 1.53 14.59 6.69
C ARG A 223 2.31 14.97 7.96
N MET A 224 3.58 14.60 8.05
CA MET A 224 4.44 14.95 9.17
C MET A 224 4.65 16.47 9.27
N ARG A 225 4.90 17.13 8.14
CA ARG A 225 5.05 18.59 8.11
C ARG A 225 3.77 19.28 8.54
N ARG A 226 2.61 18.80 8.07
CA ARG A 226 1.29 19.30 8.45
C ARG A 226 1.03 19.11 9.95
N SER A 227 1.33 17.95 10.52
CA SER A 227 1.11 17.68 11.95
C SER A 227 1.93 18.63 12.84
N ILE A 228 3.19 18.88 12.48
CA ILE A 228 4.05 19.85 13.18
C ILE A 228 3.47 21.27 13.08
N LEU A 229 3.03 21.71 11.89
CA LEU A 229 2.45 23.05 11.74
C LEU A 229 1.12 23.18 12.51
N ALA A 230 0.30 22.14 12.52
CA ALA A 230 -0.93 22.11 13.32
C ALA A 230 -0.62 22.23 14.82
N ALA A 231 0.41 21.52 15.32
CA ALA A 231 0.87 21.65 16.69
C ALA A 231 1.33 23.08 17.02
N TYR A 232 2.06 23.73 16.11
CA TYR A 232 2.46 25.13 16.28
C TYR A 232 1.26 26.05 16.38
N VAL A 233 0.26 25.90 15.50
CA VAL A 233 -0.96 26.70 15.55
C VAL A 233 -1.72 26.49 16.86
N ALA A 234 -1.85 25.24 17.31
CA ALA A 234 -2.51 24.93 18.59
C ALA A 234 -1.82 25.58 19.79
N VAL A 235 -0.48 25.59 19.80
CA VAL A 235 0.33 26.23 20.84
C VAL A 235 0.27 27.74 20.76
N PHE A 236 0.27 28.33 19.55
CA PHE A 236 0.18 29.77 19.39
C PHE A 236 -1.08 30.36 20.01
N ASP A 237 -2.19 29.62 19.94
CA ASP A 237 -3.46 30.06 20.50
C ASP A 237 -3.52 29.91 22.04
N ARG A 238 -2.55 29.21 22.66
CA ARG A 238 -2.44 28.88 24.09
C ARG A 238 -1.00 29.05 24.61
N ALA A 239 -0.31 30.09 24.17
CA ALA A 239 1.12 30.27 24.41
C ALA A 239 1.50 30.47 25.89
N ASP A 240 0.60 31.08 26.66
CA ASP A 240 0.71 31.25 28.11
C ASP A 240 0.65 29.92 28.85
N GLU A 241 -0.22 29.02 28.42
CA GLU A 241 -0.31 27.67 28.96
C GLU A 241 0.95 26.86 28.68
N LEU A 242 1.53 26.97 27.47
CA LEU A 242 2.81 26.32 27.16
C LEU A 242 3.91 26.79 28.11
N LEU A 243 3.99 28.10 28.38
CA LEU A 243 4.98 28.66 29.30
C LEU A 243 4.75 28.16 30.73
N ALA A 244 3.50 28.05 31.17
CA ALA A 244 3.16 27.51 32.49
C ALA A 244 3.58 26.04 32.61
N VAL A 245 3.23 25.21 31.64
CA VAL A 245 3.62 23.79 31.58
C VAL A 245 5.15 23.66 31.65
N CYS A 246 5.89 24.40 30.82
CA CYS A 246 7.35 24.37 30.84
C CYS A 246 7.97 24.90 32.14
N ALA A 247 7.30 25.79 32.87
CA ALA A 247 7.80 26.33 34.13
C ALA A 247 7.52 25.42 35.35
N GLU A 248 6.46 24.62 35.30
CA GLU A 248 6.06 23.71 36.37
C GLU A 248 6.82 22.37 36.34
N VAL A 249 7.31 21.97 35.17
CA VAL A 249 8.08 20.73 35.02
C VAL A 249 9.50 20.91 35.56
N ASN A 250 9.76 20.35 36.72
CA ASN A 250 11.11 20.09 37.22
C ASN A 250 11.59 18.74 36.68
N GLY A 251 12.24 18.72 35.51
CA GLY A 251 12.67 17.48 34.87
C GLY A 251 13.67 17.70 33.75
N ASP A 252 14.15 16.60 33.16
CA ASP A 252 14.94 16.64 31.94
C ASP A 252 14.04 16.86 30.71
N ARG A 253 14.65 16.87 29.52
CA ARG A 253 13.95 17.14 28.26
C ARG A 253 12.78 16.17 28.02
N ASP A 254 12.88 14.92 28.47
CA ASP A 254 11.86 13.92 28.22
C ASP A 254 10.63 14.15 29.10
N ALA A 255 10.83 14.52 30.37
CA ALA A 255 9.74 14.93 31.26
C ALA A 255 9.02 16.20 30.74
N THR A 256 9.77 17.17 30.20
CA THR A 256 9.16 18.36 29.58
C THR A 256 8.38 18.01 28.32
N ARG A 257 8.89 17.09 27.50
CA ARG A 257 8.16 16.59 26.33
C ARG A 257 6.85 15.92 26.75
N GLU A 258 6.88 14.99 27.70
CA GLU A 258 5.69 14.26 28.15
C GLU A 258 4.61 15.22 28.65
N ALA A 259 4.98 16.23 29.44
CA ALA A 259 4.04 17.26 29.90
C ALA A 259 3.43 18.10 28.77
N VAL A 260 4.21 18.42 27.72
CA VAL A 260 3.68 19.12 26.53
C VAL A 260 2.78 18.20 25.70
N GLN A 261 3.11 16.92 25.59
CA GLN A 261 2.24 15.94 24.94
C GLN A 261 0.88 15.87 25.62
N ASP A 262 0.86 15.78 26.96
CA ASP A 262 -0.37 15.70 27.74
C ASP A 262 -1.20 16.98 27.65
N ALA A 263 -0.57 18.15 27.79
CA ALA A 263 -1.28 19.44 27.80
C ALA A 263 -1.90 19.80 26.45
N PHE A 264 -1.28 19.38 25.35
CA PHE A 264 -1.68 19.76 23.99
C PHE A 264 -2.21 18.59 23.14
N GLY A 265 -2.23 17.36 23.67
CA GLY A 265 -2.65 16.16 22.94
C GLY A 265 -1.73 15.84 21.75
N LEU A 266 -0.41 16.01 21.93
CA LEU A 266 0.58 15.91 20.87
C LEU A 266 1.33 14.56 20.90
N GLY A 267 1.80 14.14 19.72
CA GLY A 267 2.78 13.07 19.61
C GLY A 267 4.18 13.52 20.03
N SER A 268 5.10 12.56 20.13
CA SER A 268 6.46 12.81 20.61
C SER A 268 7.26 13.69 19.65
N VAL A 269 7.00 13.60 18.34
CA VAL A 269 7.64 14.42 17.29
C VAL A 269 7.12 15.85 17.33
N GLU A 270 5.80 16.03 17.41
CA GLU A 270 5.16 17.35 17.49
C GLU A 270 5.61 18.10 18.76
N ALA A 271 5.60 17.42 19.92
CA ALA A 271 6.03 18.02 21.19
C ALA A 271 7.51 18.45 21.14
N ASP A 272 8.40 17.63 20.56
CA ASP A 272 9.81 18.00 20.41
C ASP A 272 10.00 19.19 19.47
N ALA A 273 9.22 19.26 18.39
CA ALA A 273 9.24 20.38 17.46
C ALA A 273 8.78 21.67 18.17
N VAL A 274 7.69 21.60 18.95
CA VAL A 274 7.20 22.71 19.78
C VAL A 274 8.27 23.19 20.77
N LEU A 275 8.92 22.27 21.49
CA LEU A 275 9.97 22.61 22.45
C LEU A 275 11.23 23.19 21.79
N SER A 276 11.46 22.86 20.52
CA SER A 276 12.57 23.39 19.72
C SER A 276 12.23 24.72 19.03
N MET A 277 11.01 25.25 19.20
CA MET A 277 10.59 26.50 18.57
C MET A 277 11.38 27.70 19.09
N GLN A 278 11.84 28.53 18.16
CA GLN A 278 12.44 29.82 18.49
C GLN A 278 11.37 30.87 18.77
N ILE A 279 11.63 31.77 19.73
CA ILE A 279 10.74 32.88 20.13
C ILE A 279 10.23 33.70 18.92
N ILE A 280 11.04 33.85 17.86
CA ILE A 280 10.65 34.59 16.64
C ILE A 280 9.37 34.02 15.97
N ARG A 281 9.06 32.74 16.19
CA ARG A 281 7.86 32.05 15.68
C ARG A 281 6.56 32.57 16.29
N PHE A 282 6.59 33.25 17.44
CA PHE A 282 5.42 33.88 18.07
C PHE A 282 5.11 35.30 17.55
N THR A 283 5.83 35.79 16.53
CA THR A 283 5.49 37.08 15.91
C THR A 283 4.20 36.96 15.09
N PRO A 284 3.29 37.96 15.10
CA PRO A 284 2.01 37.87 14.37
C PRO A 284 2.18 37.50 12.89
N ARG A 285 3.19 38.07 12.23
CA ARG A 285 3.50 37.80 10.81
C ARG A 285 3.91 36.34 10.56
N LEU A 286 4.69 35.75 11.46
CA LEU A 286 5.15 34.37 11.29
C LEU A 286 4.07 33.36 11.68
N MET A 287 3.21 33.70 12.65
CA MET A 287 2.00 32.93 12.96
C MET A 287 1.04 32.90 11.77
N GLU A 288 0.77 34.06 11.15
CA GLU A 288 -0.09 34.16 9.96
C GLU A 288 0.49 33.35 8.79
N ARG A 289 1.79 33.47 8.52
CA ARG A 289 2.47 32.64 7.52
C ARG A 289 2.33 31.15 7.81
N THR A 290 2.51 30.74 9.07
CA THR A 290 2.41 29.33 9.47
C THR A 290 0.98 28.78 9.27
N ARG A 291 -0.05 29.60 9.55
CA ARG A 291 -1.44 29.23 9.25
C ARG A 291 -1.70 29.11 7.75
N GLY A 292 -1.12 30.01 6.93
CA GLY A 292 -1.17 29.90 5.47
C GLY A 292 -0.48 28.63 4.95
N ASP A 293 0.74 28.36 5.41
CA ASP A 293 1.48 27.14 5.05
C ASP A 293 0.71 25.87 5.46
N LEU A 294 -0.03 25.88 6.58
CA LEU A 294 -0.89 24.77 7.00
C LEU A 294 -2.08 24.57 6.03
N ALA A 295 -2.74 25.65 5.61
CA ALA A 295 -3.83 25.59 4.65
C ALA A 295 -3.35 25.06 3.28
N ASP A 296 -2.18 25.49 2.81
CA ASP A 296 -1.59 24.99 1.55
C ASP A 296 -1.29 23.48 1.63
N LEU A 297 -0.85 22.98 2.81
CA LEU A 297 -0.62 21.55 3.03
C LEU A 297 -1.94 20.75 3.12
N ASP A 298 -2.99 21.34 3.69
CA ASP A 298 -4.33 20.73 3.70
C ASP A 298 -4.83 20.52 2.27
N ASP A 299 -4.63 21.50 1.39
CA ASP A 299 -5.02 21.40 -0.03
C ASP A 299 -4.19 20.34 -0.77
N GLN A 300 -2.87 20.25 -0.52
CA GLN A 300 -2.00 19.23 -1.13
C GLN A 300 -2.40 17.80 -0.72
N LEU A 301 -2.69 17.58 0.56
CA LEU A 301 -3.13 16.27 1.06
C LEU A 301 -4.52 15.89 0.54
N ALA A 302 -5.41 16.88 0.34
CA ALA A 302 -6.72 16.64 -0.26
C ALA A 302 -6.62 16.26 -1.74
N GLU A 303 -5.63 16.75 -2.47
CA GLU A 303 -5.35 16.32 -3.84
C GLU A 303 -4.79 14.89 -3.87
N GLU A 304 -3.81 14.58 -3.01
CA GLU A 304 -3.25 13.23 -2.88
C GLU A 304 -4.31 12.19 -2.57
N ALA A 305 -5.26 12.49 -1.68
CA ALA A 305 -6.36 11.57 -1.35
C ALA A 305 -7.34 11.31 -2.52
N ARG A 306 -7.27 12.12 -3.59
CA ARG A 306 -8.08 11.98 -4.80
C ARG A 306 -7.34 11.30 -5.96
N THR A 307 -6.04 11.03 -5.82
CA THR A 307 -5.17 10.48 -6.88
C THR A 307 -4.75 9.05 -6.61
#